data_AF-A0A3B9BBY8-F1
#
_entry.id   AF-A0A3B9BBY8-F1
#
_cell.length_a   1.000
_cell.length_b   1.000
_cell.length_c   1.000
_cell.angle_alpha   90.00
_cell.angle_beta   90.00
_cell.angle_gamma   90.00
#
_symmetry.space_group_name_H-M   'P 1'
#
loop_
_entity.id
_entity.type
_entity.pdbx_description
1 polymer ?
#
loop_
_entity_poly.entity_id
_entity_poly.type
_entity_poly.pdbx_seq_one_letter_code
_entity_poly.pdbx_strand_id
1 'polypeptide(L)'
;RNWIEDSEAPEIQKRIEHQKLNALLGLCEAAICRRQVLLEYFDDSGEPCGNCDTCDTKPQTFDGTIPAQMALSAVYRTGQRFGIVYVVDVLMGREDDRIIQFGHDQQSTFGIGKEWSKPEWQNIFRQLVSRNLLMVDVNEYNGIKITEKGFAFLKKKESIEFRKLSVKQKAKRDKSARRSKPVMSDESDQSLFEKLKEARQAMAKKRRVPAYVIFHDKTLIELASRRPQSIEEMLEVNGIGESKLKKFGHTLLDVILADRDD
;
A
#
# COMPACT_ATOMS: atom_id res chain seq x y z
N ARG A 1 14.69 5.12 -5.34
CA ARG A 1 15.96 5.47 -4.66
C ARG A 1 17.11 5.48 -5.65
N ASN A 2 17.33 4.42 -6.43
CA ASN A 2 18.35 4.40 -7.49
C ASN A 2 18.26 5.61 -8.43
N TRP A 3 17.06 5.98 -8.86
CA TRP A 3 16.87 7.15 -9.73
C TRP A 3 17.32 8.49 -9.12
N ILE A 4 17.39 8.60 -7.78
CA ILE A 4 17.89 9.79 -7.09
C ILE A 4 19.43 9.76 -7.10
N GLU A 5 20.03 8.60 -6.81
CA GLU A 5 21.48 8.42 -6.78
C GLU A 5 22.10 8.51 -8.18
N ASP A 6 21.47 7.90 -9.17
CA ASP A 6 21.91 7.89 -10.57
C ASP A 6 21.67 9.24 -11.27
N SER A 7 21.01 10.19 -10.59
CA SER A 7 20.79 11.52 -11.15
C SER A 7 22.07 12.37 -11.13
N GLU A 8 22.18 13.27 -12.11
CA GLU A 8 23.23 14.31 -12.16
C GLU A 8 22.99 15.46 -11.15
N ALA A 9 22.01 15.31 -10.26
CA ALA A 9 21.70 16.35 -9.28
C ALA A 9 22.85 16.52 -8.26
N PRO A 10 23.08 17.75 -7.76
CA PRO A 10 24.05 17.98 -6.69
C PRO A 10 23.71 17.16 -5.43
N GLU A 11 24.73 16.83 -4.63
CA GLU A 11 24.58 16.02 -3.41
C GLU A 11 23.53 16.58 -2.43
N ILE A 12 23.46 17.90 -2.32
CA ILE A 12 22.44 18.59 -1.50
C ILE A 12 21.03 18.28 -2.01
N GLN A 13 20.82 18.28 -3.33
CA GLN A 13 19.53 17.96 -3.92
C GLN A 13 19.16 16.50 -3.69
N LYS A 14 20.12 15.57 -3.83
CA LYS A 14 19.90 14.14 -3.54
C LYS A 14 19.43 13.94 -2.10
N ARG A 15 20.05 14.62 -1.13
CA ARG A 15 19.61 14.59 0.28
C ARG A 15 18.16 15.06 0.45
N ILE A 16 17.78 16.16 -0.21
CA ILE A 16 16.41 16.67 -0.18
C ILE A 16 15.42 15.66 -0.77
N GLU A 17 15.76 15.03 -1.90
CA GLU A 17 14.89 14.02 -2.52
C GLU A 17 14.73 12.77 -1.65
N HIS A 18 15.78 12.35 -0.94
CA HIS A 18 15.67 11.28 0.05
C HIS A 18 14.79 11.65 1.23
N GLN A 19 14.87 12.90 1.72
CA GLN A 19 13.98 13.38 2.77
C GLN A 19 12.51 13.34 2.32
N LYS A 20 12.20 13.83 1.11
CA LYS A 20 10.85 13.78 0.54
C LYS A 20 10.34 12.35 0.39
N LEU A 21 11.18 11.45 -0.13
CA LEU A 21 10.82 10.04 -0.29
C LEU A 21 10.59 9.36 1.06
N ASN A 22 11.42 9.63 2.05
CA ASN A 22 11.26 9.10 3.40
C ASN A 22 9.97 9.62 4.05
N ALA A 23 9.62 10.89 3.87
CA ALA A 23 8.35 11.44 4.33
C ALA A 23 7.15 10.71 3.69
N LEU A 24 7.19 10.45 2.37
CA LEU A 24 6.16 9.68 1.68
C LEU A 24 6.04 8.25 2.22
N LEU A 25 7.17 7.57 2.46
CA LEU A 25 7.16 6.23 3.06
C LEU A 25 6.65 6.27 4.51
N GLY A 26 6.99 7.31 5.28
CA GLY A 26 6.47 7.56 6.61
C GLY A 26 4.96 7.69 6.61
N LEU A 27 4.41 8.43 5.64
CA LEU A 27 2.97 8.53 5.41
C LEU A 27 2.37 7.16 5.10
N CYS A 28 2.97 6.35 4.23
CA CYS A 28 2.49 5.00 3.88
C CYS A 28 2.42 4.05 5.10
N GLU A 29 3.42 4.13 5.98
CA GLU A 29 3.59 3.28 7.16
C GLU A 29 2.98 3.87 8.45
N ALA A 30 2.24 4.98 8.36
CA ALA A 30 1.68 5.68 9.50
C ALA A 30 0.82 4.77 10.40
N ALA A 31 1.13 4.79 11.71
CA ALA A 31 0.34 4.15 12.75
C ALA A 31 -0.71 5.10 13.38
N ILE A 32 -0.62 6.39 13.07
CA ILE A 32 -1.56 7.45 13.49
C ILE A 32 -2.35 7.97 12.28
N CYS A 33 -3.30 8.87 12.51
CA CYS A 33 -4.12 9.45 11.44
C CYS A 33 -3.24 9.98 10.30
N ARG A 34 -3.49 9.53 9.07
CA ARG A 34 -2.72 9.98 7.89
C ARG A 34 -2.80 11.48 7.67
N ARG A 35 -3.94 12.10 8.01
CA ARG A 35 -4.08 13.57 7.94
C ARG A 35 -3.10 14.26 8.87
N GLN A 36 -2.92 13.76 10.09
CA GLN A 36 -1.98 14.36 11.05
C GLN A 36 -0.55 14.28 10.51
N VAL A 37 -0.12 13.11 10.01
CA VAL A 37 1.21 12.96 9.38
C VAL A 37 1.39 13.91 8.19
N LEU A 38 0.35 14.11 7.38
CA LEU A 38 0.40 15.03 6.25
C LEU A 38 0.50 16.50 6.70
N LEU A 39 -0.27 16.89 7.71
CA LEU A 39 -0.26 18.25 8.26
C LEU A 39 1.11 18.56 8.90
N GLU A 40 1.65 17.63 9.69
CA GLU A 40 2.96 17.76 10.33
C GLU A 40 4.08 18.00 9.30
N TYR A 41 4.00 17.38 8.12
CA TYR A 41 4.97 17.61 7.04
C TYR A 41 4.97 19.06 6.53
N PHE A 42 3.86 19.77 6.65
CA PHE A 42 3.69 21.17 6.27
C PHE A 42 3.70 22.12 7.48
N ASP A 43 4.29 21.69 8.61
CA ASP A 43 4.36 22.44 9.86
C ASP A 43 2.98 22.86 10.40
N ASP A 44 1.94 22.08 10.09
CA ASP A 44 0.57 22.26 10.58
C ASP A 44 0.19 21.13 11.55
N SER A 45 -0.90 21.30 12.28
CA SER A 45 -1.38 20.33 13.28
C SER A 45 -2.90 20.24 13.29
N GLY A 46 -3.41 19.12 13.80
CA GLY A 46 -4.85 18.96 13.98
C GLY A 46 -5.23 17.64 14.60
N GLU A 47 -6.52 17.52 14.94
CA GLU A 47 -7.10 16.32 15.51
C GLU A 47 -7.20 15.16 14.48
N PRO A 48 -7.35 13.91 14.93
CA PRO A 48 -7.61 12.77 14.04
C PRO A 48 -8.82 13.02 13.12
N CYS A 49 -8.68 12.72 11.83
CA CYS A 49 -9.67 13.12 10.82
C CYS A 49 -10.97 12.30 10.81
N GLY A 50 -10.98 11.10 11.39
CA GLY A 50 -12.12 10.19 11.34
C GLY A 50 -12.46 9.63 9.95
N ASN A 51 -11.70 9.97 8.90
CA ASN A 51 -12.03 9.63 7.50
C ASN A 51 -10.83 9.11 6.68
N CYS A 52 -9.77 8.62 7.34
CA CYS A 52 -8.69 7.88 6.68
C CYS A 52 -8.71 6.41 7.12
N ASP A 53 -8.08 5.54 6.33
CA ASP A 53 -7.96 4.11 6.63
C ASP A 53 -7.35 3.81 8.01
N THR A 54 -6.38 4.61 8.46
CA THR A 54 -5.80 4.46 9.82
C THR A 54 -6.78 4.87 10.93
N CYS A 55 -7.67 5.84 10.67
CA CYS A 55 -8.73 6.20 11.62
C CYS A 55 -9.86 5.17 11.63
N ASP A 56 -10.20 4.65 10.46
CA ASP A 56 -11.25 3.65 10.26
C ASP A 56 -10.85 2.29 10.87
N THR A 57 -9.64 1.83 10.57
CA THR A 57 -9.07 0.61 11.14
C THR A 57 -7.73 0.92 11.81
N LYS A 58 -7.78 1.20 13.13
CA LYS A 58 -6.57 1.47 13.92
C LYS A 58 -5.59 0.30 13.81
N PRO A 59 -4.37 0.53 13.28
CA PRO A 59 -3.37 -0.51 13.17
C PRO A 59 -2.87 -0.89 14.56
N GLN A 60 -2.68 -2.19 14.77
CA GLN A 60 -2.04 -2.65 15.99
C GLN A 60 -0.57 -2.23 16.00
N THR A 61 -0.09 -1.75 17.14
CA THR A 61 1.31 -1.41 17.37
C THR A 61 1.96 -2.36 18.39
N PHE A 62 3.28 -2.29 18.50
CA PHE A 62 4.05 -2.94 19.56
C PHE A 62 5.29 -2.09 19.86
N ASP A 63 5.86 -2.28 21.05
CA ASP A 63 7.14 -1.67 21.41
C ASP A 63 8.26 -2.24 20.53
N GLY A 64 8.77 -1.38 19.65
CA GLY A 64 9.80 -1.66 18.68
C GLY A 64 11.21 -1.36 19.17
N THR A 65 11.38 -0.90 20.40
CA THR A 65 12.66 -0.37 20.90
C THR A 65 13.78 -1.39 20.86
N ILE A 66 13.54 -2.57 21.42
CA ILE A 66 14.52 -3.67 21.42
C ILE A 66 14.82 -4.16 19.99
N PRO A 67 13.83 -4.53 19.14
CA PRO A 67 14.13 -4.97 17.78
C PRO A 67 14.78 -3.88 16.91
N ALA A 68 14.48 -2.59 17.14
CA ALA A 68 15.18 -1.48 16.49
C ALA A 68 16.67 -1.46 16.87
N GLN A 69 16.98 -1.56 18.17
CA GLN A 69 18.36 -1.59 18.66
C GLN A 69 19.13 -2.81 18.14
N MET A 70 18.48 -3.97 18.08
CA MET A 70 19.06 -5.20 17.51
C MET A 70 19.37 -5.03 16.02
N ALA A 71 18.41 -4.53 15.24
CA ALA A 71 18.60 -4.28 13.82
C ALA A 71 19.74 -3.30 13.55
N LEU A 72 19.75 -2.13 14.20
CA LEU A 72 20.81 -1.14 14.05
C LEU A 72 22.17 -1.71 14.49
N SER A 73 22.22 -2.46 15.58
CA SER A 73 23.43 -3.12 16.08
C SER A 73 23.98 -4.16 15.11
N ALA A 74 23.11 -4.93 14.45
CA ALA A 74 23.49 -5.91 13.44
C ALA A 74 23.97 -5.23 12.16
N VAL A 75 23.31 -4.16 11.71
CA VAL A 75 23.79 -3.35 10.58
C VAL A 75 25.18 -2.79 10.84
N TYR A 76 25.44 -2.28 12.04
CA TYR A 76 26.75 -1.78 12.44
C TYR A 76 27.81 -2.89 12.40
N ARG A 77 27.56 -4.04 13.06
CA ARG A 77 28.54 -5.13 13.18
C ARG A 77 28.79 -5.88 11.88
N THR A 78 27.82 -5.89 10.98
CA THR A 78 27.99 -6.44 9.63
C THR A 78 28.73 -5.47 8.69
N GLY A 79 29.21 -4.33 9.20
CA GLY A 79 30.03 -3.39 8.43
C GLY A 79 29.24 -2.51 7.46
N GLN A 80 27.92 -2.42 7.61
CA GLN A 80 27.05 -1.51 6.84
C GLN A 80 27.15 -1.64 5.30
N ARG A 81 27.48 -2.86 4.83
CA ARG A 81 27.71 -3.17 3.40
C ARG A 81 26.76 -4.24 2.85
N PHE A 82 25.91 -4.81 3.71
CA PHE A 82 25.00 -5.89 3.35
C PHE A 82 23.56 -5.41 3.29
N GLY A 83 22.79 -5.96 2.37
CA GLY A 83 21.36 -5.66 2.27
C GLY A 83 20.54 -6.25 3.40
N ILE A 84 19.30 -5.77 3.54
CA ILE A 84 18.35 -6.16 4.61
C ILE A 84 18.23 -7.68 4.75
N VAL A 85 18.09 -8.41 3.64
CA VAL A 85 17.87 -9.87 3.66
C VAL A 85 18.99 -10.58 4.42
N TYR A 86 20.24 -10.22 4.15
CA TYR A 86 21.39 -10.81 4.81
C TYR A 86 21.44 -10.46 6.31
N VAL A 87 21.18 -9.20 6.67
CA VAL A 87 21.17 -8.78 8.08
C VAL A 87 20.05 -9.48 8.85
N VAL A 88 18.90 -9.71 8.22
CA VAL A 88 17.81 -10.50 8.82
C VAL A 88 18.25 -11.95 9.04
N ASP A 89 18.93 -12.56 8.07
CA ASP A 89 19.42 -13.93 8.21
C ASP A 89 20.47 -14.05 9.34
N VAL A 90 21.32 -13.04 9.54
CA VAL A 90 22.22 -12.91 10.71
C VAL A 90 21.43 -12.83 12.03
N LEU A 91 20.45 -11.92 12.13
CA LEU A 91 19.63 -11.75 13.34
C LEU A 91 18.85 -13.02 13.71
N MET A 92 18.37 -13.74 12.71
CA MET A 92 17.64 -15.00 12.89
C MET A 92 18.56 -16.20 13.16
N GLY A 93 19.89 -16.03 13.00
CA GLY A 93 20.85 -17.11 13.23
C GLY A 93 20.77 -18.20 12.17
N ARG A 94 20.53 -17.82 10.90
CA ARG A 94 20.46 -18.77 9.78
C ARG A 94 21.85 -19.29 9.43
N GLU A 95 21.93 -20.57 9.11
CA GLU A 95 23.11 -21.19 8.54
C GLU A 95 23.18 -20.80 7.05
N ASP A 96 24.12 -19.92 6.70
CA ASP A 96 24.41 -19.46 5.34
C ASP A 96 25.94 -19.37 5.21
N ASP A 97 26.50 -19.96 4.15
CA ASP A 97 27.96 -20.03 3.93
C ASP A 97 28.62 -18.65 3.92
N ARG A 98 27.92 -17.60 3.45
CA ARG A 98 28.43 -16.23 3.45
C ARG A 98 28.50 -15.67 4.86
N ILE A 99 27.55 -15.99 5.73
CA ILE A 99 27.57 -15.55 7.13
C ILE A 99 28.83 -16.09 7.83
N ILE A 100 29.15 -17.37 7.60
CA ILE A 100 30.37 -18.00 8.11
C ILE A 100 31.62 -17.40 7.46
N GLN A 101 31.63 -17.24 6.13
CA GLN A 101 32.75 -16.66 5.39
C GLN A 101 33.13 -15.26 5.90
N PHE A 102 32.14 -14.45 6.28
CA PHE A 102 32.35 -13.11 6.84
C PHE A 102 32.50 -13.08 8.36
N GLY A 103 32.47 -14.25 9.04
CA GLY A 103 32.61 -14.37 10.49
C GLY A 103 31.47 -13.73 11.29
N HIS A 104 30.30 -13.58 10.67
CA HIS A 104 29.13 -12.94 11.31
C HIS A 104 28.35 -13.90 12.21
N ASP A 105 28.57 -15.21 12.08
CA ASP A 105 28.10 -16.24 12.99
C ASP A 105 28.72 -16.11 14.40
N GLN A 106 29.92 -15.54 14.50
CA GLN A 106 30.63 -15.32 15.76
C GLN A 106 30.30 -13.98 16.44
N GLN A 107 29.43 -13.17 15.85
CA GLN A 107 29.08 -11.86 16.40
C GLN A 107 27.99 -11.96 17.46
N SER A 108 28.01 -11.03 18.42
CA SER A 108 26.98 -10.94 19.47
C SER A 108 25.57 -10.67 18.95
N THR A 109 25.42 -10.33 17.67
CA THR A 109 24.13 -10.10 16.99
C THR A 109 23.64 -11.30 16.18
N PHE A 110 24.40 -12.39 16.15
CA PHE A 110 23.96 -13.61 15.48
C PHE A 110 22.90 -14.33 16.30
N GLY A 111 21.74 -14.61 15.68
CA GLY A 111 20.69 -15.39 16.31
C GLY A 111 20.01 -14.75 17.52
N ILE A 112 20.19 -13.45 17.77
CA ILE A 112 19.56 -12.76 18.89
C ILE A 112 18.09 -12.44 18.65
N GLY A 113 17.63 -12.49 17.39
CA GLY A 113 16.30 -12.09 16.92
C GLY A 113 15.43 -13.24 16.43
N LYS A 114 15.56 -14.42 17.05
CA LYS A 114 14.87 -15.66 16.65
C LYS A 114 13.37 -15.65 16.92
N GLU A 115 12.91 -14.78 17.81
CA GLU A 115 11.51 -14.59 18.18
C GLU A 115 10.69 -13.90 17.09
N TRP A 116 11.33 -13.23 16.13
CA TRP A 116 10.68 -12.57 15.00
C TRP A 116 10.81 -13.38 13.72
N SER A 117 9.72 -13.49 12.98
CA SER A 117 9.73 -14.09 11.65
C SER A 117 10.43 -13.19 10.61
N LYS A 118 10.87 -13.78 9.50
CA LYS A 118 11.49 -13.03 8.38
C LYS A 118 10.60 -11.88 7.86
N PRO A 119 9.27 -12.06 7.67
CA PRO A 119 8.38 -10.96 7.30
C PRO A 119 8.28 -9.85 8.36
N GLU A 120 8.29 -10.20 9.65
CA GLU A 120 8.27 -9.21 10.73
C GLU A 120 9.56 -8.39 10.77
N TRP A 121 10.72 -9.05 10.61
CA TRP A 121 11.99 -8.36 10.47
C TRP A 121 11.99 -7.41 9.26
N GLN A 122 11.53 -7.86 8.09
CA GLN A 122 11.41 -6.99 6.92
C GLN A 122 10.50 -5.79 7.18
N ASN A 123 9.43 -5.97 7.95
CA ASN A 123 8.54 -4.89 8.37
C ASN A 123 9.22 -3.90 9.34
N ILE A 124 10.01 -4.40 10.29
CA ILE A 124 10.81 -3.57 11.21
C ILE A 124 11.82 -2.73 10.42
N PHE A 125 12.60 -3.36 9.53
CA PHE A 125 13.59 -2.66 8.70
C PHE A 125 12.95 -1.58 7.82
N ARG A 126 11.77 -1.85 7.25
CA ARG A 126 11.05 -0.84 6.46
C ARG A 126 10.64 0.37 7.29
N GLN A 127 10.20 0.16 8.53
CA GLN A 127 9.83 1.25 9.44
C GLN A 127 11.06 2.02 9.98
N LEU A 128 12.20 1.35 10.15
CA LEU A 128 13.47 2.02 10.46
C LEU A 128 13.90 2.95 9.32
N VAL A 129 13.72 2.49 8.08
CA VAL A 129 14.02 3.29 6.89
C VAL A 129 13.04 4.46 6.73
N SER A 130 11.73 4.24 6.92
CA SER A 130 10.74 5.34 6.81
C SER A 130 10.95 6.43 7.86
N ARG A 131 11.53 6.09 9.02
CA ARG A 131 11.87 7.04 10.09
C ARG A 131 13.26 7.67 9.95
N ASN A 132 13.96 7.40 8.85
CA ASN A 132 15.32 7.85 8.58
C ASN A 132 16.30 7.41 9.69
N LEU A 133 16.13 6.20 10.25
CA LEU A 133 17.12 5.59 11.15
C LEU A 133 18.12 4.74 10.36
N LEU A 134 17.64 4.10 9.30
CA LEU A 134 18.43 3.39 8.31
C LEU A 134 18.26 4.01 6.92
N MET A 135 19.29 3.91 6.09
CA MET A 135 19.26 4.26 4.67
C MET A 135 19.83 3.11 3.84
N VAL A 136 19.33 2.93 2.62
CA VAL A 136 19.89 1.96 1.68
C VAL A 136 20.94 2.69 0.85
N ASP A 137 22.19 2.24 0.94
CA ASP A 137 23.29 2.69 0.11
C ASP A 137 23.25 1.97 -1.23
N VAL A 138 23.18 2.74 -2.31
CA VAL A 138 23.04 2.24 -3.68
C VAL A 138 24.41 2.05 -4.35
N ASN A 139 25.47 2.67 -3.80
CA ASN A 139 26.79 2.71 -4.45
C ASN A 139 27.63 1.44 -4.21
N GLU A 140 27.30 0.64 -3.19
CA GLU A 140 27.95 -0.64 -2.90
C GLU A 140 26.91 -1.73 -2.60
N TYR A 141 26.61 -2.60 -3.58
CA TYR A 141 25.85 -3.84 -3.42
C TYR A 141 24.46 -3.75 -2.75
N ASN A 142 23.82 -2.56 -2.75
CA ASN A 142 22.58 -2.29 -2.00
C ASN A 142 22.73 -2.53 -0.47
N GLY A 143 23.88 -2.17 0.10
CA GLY A 143 24.13 -2.20 1.54
C GLY A 143 23.15 -1.33 2.33
N ILE A 144 22.89 -1.66 3.59
CA ILE A 144 22.14 -0.78 4.49
C ILE A 144 23.10 -0.06 5.45
N LYS A 145 22.92 1.26 5.58
CA LYS A 145 23.72 2.15 6.43
C LYS A 145 22.86 2.77 7.53
N ILE A 146 23.50 3.04 8.66
CA ILE A 146 22.90 3.77 9.78
C ILE A 146 23.06 5.26 9.51
N THR A 147 21.95 5.99 9.63
CA THR A 147 21.95 7.45 9.51
C THR A 147 22.47 8.11 10.79
N GLU A 148 22.78 9.40 10.75
CA GLU A 148 23.09 10.18 11.96
C GLU A 148 21.97 10.06 13.03
N LYS A 149 20.71 10.09 12.60
CA LYS A 149 19.54 9.90 13.47
C LYS A 149 19.50 8.50 14.07
N GLY A 150 19.90 7.47 13.31
CA GLY A 150 20.02 6.10 13.80
C GLY A 150 21.08 5.93 14.89
N PHE A 151 22.25 6.57 14.73
CA PHE A 151 23.28 6.60 15.77
C PHE A 151 22.82 7.36 17.02
N ALA A 152 22.13 8.49 16.83
CA ALA A 152 21.56 9.25 17.94
C ALA A 152 20.53 8.43 18.73
N PHE A 153 19.65 7.69 18.04
CA PHE A 153 18.69 6.78 18.65
C PHE A 153 19.36 5.72 19.53
N LEU A 154 20.43 5.07 19.04
CA LEU A 154 21.20 4.09 19.83
C LEU A 154 21.84 4.71 21.08
N LYS A 155 22.33 5.95 20.98
CA LYS A 155 23.00 6.64 22.10
C LYS A 155 22.00 7.10 23.17
N LYS A 156 20.88 7.66 22.75
CA LYS A 156 19.85 8.21 23.64
C LYS A 156 18.92 7.16 24.23
N LYS A 157 18.84 5.97 23.60
CA LYS A 157 17.93 4.87 23.97
C LYS A 157 16.47 5.33 24.04
N GLU A 158 16.07 6.12 23.04
CA GLU A 158 14.68 6.57 22.88
C GLU A 158 13.75 5.37 22.65
N SER A 159 12.50 5.48 23.08
CA SER A 159 11.47 4.49 22.78
C SER A 159 10.92 4.68 21.37
N ILE A 160 10.49 3.59 20.75
CA ILE A 160 9.92 3.62 19.41
C ILE A 160 8.83 2.55 19.29
N GLU A 161 7.65 2.95 18.83
CA GLU A 161 6.57 2.00 18.54
C GLU A 161 6.57 1.62 17.06
N PHE A 162 6.37 0.34 16.75
CA PHE A 162 6.19 -0.12 15.38
C PHE A 162 4.77 -0.61 15.14
N ARG A 163 4.29 -0.39 13.90
CA ARG A 163 3.10 -1.06 13.39
C ARG A 163 3.37 -2.55 13.28
N LYS A 164 2.49 -3.39 13.84
CA LYS A 164 2.52 -4.84 13.62
C LYS A 164 2.27 -5.13 12.14
N LEU A 165 2.99 -6.11 11.60
CA LEU A 165 2.72 -6.60 10.26
C LEU A 165 1.27 -7.11 10.22
N SER A 166 0.41 -6.46 9.44
CA SER A 166 -0.92 -7.03 9.21
C SER A 166 -0.73 -8.21 8.28
N VAL A 167 -0.69 -9.40 8.87
CA VAL A 167 -1.04 -10.59 8.11
C VAL A 167 -2.50 -10.36 7.79
N LYS A 168 -2.79 -9.84 6.59
CA LYS A 168 -4.06 -10.14 5.96
C LYS A 168 -4.09 -11.65 5.99
N GLN A 169 -4.75 -12.25 6.99
CA GLN A 169 -5.39 -13.52 6.79
C GLN A 169 -6.02 -13.32 5.43
N LYS A 170 -5.61 -14.14 4.44
CA LYS A 170 -6.45 -14.31 3.27
C LYS A 170 -7.79 -14.64 3.92
N ALA A 171 -8.65 -13.64 4.08
CA ALA A 171 -10.04 -13.87 4.36
C ALA A 171 -10.33 -14.90 3.29
N LYS A 172 -10.63 -16.13 3.71
CA LYS A 172 -11.32 -17.04 2.83
C LYS A 172 -12.43 -16.14 2.32
N ARG A 173 -12.29 -15.71 1.07
CA ARG A 173 -13.37 -15.03 0.38
C ARG A 173 -14.38 -16.14 0.28
N ASP A 174 -15.14 -16.34 1.35
CA ASP A 174 -16.50 -16.78 1.22
C ASP A 174 -17.07 -15.84 0.19
N LYS A 175 -17.27 -16.37 -1.01
CA LYS A 175 -17.88 -15.69 -2.14
C LYS A 175 -19.34 -15.29 -1.84
N SER A 176 -19.73 -15.24 -0.56
CA SER A 176 -21.10 -15.20 -0.07
C SER A 176 -21.40 -13.97 0.79
N ALA A 177 -20.42 -13.30 1.42
CA ALA A 177 -20.74 -12.23 2.37
C ALA A 177 -20.48 -10.82 1.81
N ARG A 178 -21.60 -10.13 1.51
CA ARG A 178 -21.75 -8.68 1.32
C ARG A 178 -21.08 -8.04 0.11
N ARG A 179 -21.69 -8.26 -1.06
CA ARG A 179 -22.09 -7.09 -1.86
C ARG A 179 -23.20 -6.40 -1.08
N SER A 180 -22.93 -5.25 -0.47
CA SER A 180 -24.02 -4.32 -0.21
C SER A 180 -24.72 -4.09 -1.54
N LYS A 181 -25.95 -4.60 -1.69
CA LYS A 181 -26.83 -4.15 -2.76
C LYS A 181 -26.92 -2.63 -2.59
N PRO A 182 -26.73 -1.82 -3.65
CA PRO A 182 -27.24 -0.47 -3.61
C PRO A 182 -28.72 -0.59 -3.22
N VAL A 183 -29.15 0.09 -2.16
CA VAL A 183 -30.58 0.18 -1.87
C VAL A 183 -31.14 1.11 -2.93
N MET A 184 -31.63 0.54 -4.03
CA MET A 184 -32.50 1.24 -4.96
C MET A 184 -33.91 1.19 -4.37
N SER A 185 -34.65 2.29 -4.46
CA SER A 185 -35.99 2.43 -3.88
C SER A 185 -37.04 1.59 -4.60
N ASP A 186 -36.82 1.27 -5.88
CA ASP A 186 -37.73 0.49 -6.73
C ASP A 186 -37.14 -0.88 -7.10
N GLU A 187 -37.95 -1.94 -6.96
CA GLU A 187 -37.59 -3.31 -7.32
C GLU A 187 -37.32 -3.48 -8.83
N SER A 188 -38.03 -2.71 -9.66
CA SER A 188 -37.85 -2.69 -11.12
C SER A 188 -36.46 -2.20 -11.52
N ASP A 189 -35.95 -1.17 -10.85
CA ASP A 189 -34.63 -0.62 -11.14
C ASP A 189 -33.52 -1.54 -10.64
N GLN A 190 -33.76 -2.25 -9.54
CA GLN A 190 -32.84 -3.27 -9.04
C GLN A 190 -32.70 -4.45 -10.02
N SER A 191 -33.80 -4.85 -10.68
CA SER A 191 -33.81 -5.88 -11.73
C SER A 191 -32.98 -5.43 -12.94
N LEU A 192 -33.26 -4.23 -13.46
CA LEU A 192 -32.53 -3.66 -14.60
C LEU A 192 -31.04 -3.49 -14.30
N PHE A 193 -30.69 -3.06 -13.09
CA PHE A 193 -29.30 -2.92 -12.66
C PHE A 193 -28.53 -4.25 -12.72
N GLU A 194 -29.13 -5.37 -12.30
CA GLU A 194 -28.47 -6.67 -12.40
C GLU A 194 -28.34 -7.13 -13.87
N LYS A 195 -29.35 -6.92 -14.73
CA LYS A 195 -29.25 -7.17 -16.19
C LYS A 195 -28.11 -6.36 -16.83
N LEU A 196 -28.00 -5.07 -16.50
CA LEU A 196 -26.92 -4.19 -16.98
C LEU A 196 -25.53 -4.64 -16.50
N LYS A 197 -25.44 -5.17 -15.28
CA LYS A 197 -24.20 -5.68 -14.70
C LYS A 197 -23.72 -6.97 -15.38
N GLU A 198 -24.64 -7.84 -15.77
CA GLU A 198 -24.34 -9.03 -16.57
C GLU A 198 -23.83 -8.65 -17.96
N ALA A 199 -24.52 -7.73 -18.65
CA ALA A 199 -24.07 -7.21 -19.93
C ALA A 199 -22.65 -6.61 -19.84
N ARG A 200 -22.37 -5.83 -18.79
CA ARG A 200 -21.04 -5.30 -18.51
C ARG A 200 -19.99 -6.41 -18.31
N GLN A 201 -20.32 -7.46 -17.56
CA GLN A 201 -19.40 -8.58 -17.35
C GLN A 201 -19.09 -9.33 -18.65
N ALA A 202 -20.09 -9.55 -19.51
CA ALA A 202 -19.90 -10.17 -20.82
C ALA A 202 -18.96 -9.33 -21.70
N MET A 203 -19.17 -8.01 -21.76
CA MET A 203 -18.32 -7.08 -22.50
C MET A 203 -16.87 -7.05 -21.99
N ALA A 204 -16.70 -7.10 -20.66
CA ALA A 204 -15.40 -7.13 -20.00
C ALA A 204 -14.64 -8.43 -20.28
N LYS A 205 -15.33 -9.57 -20.20
CA LYS A 205 -14.78 -10.90 -20.51
C LYS A 205 -14.30 -10.99 -21.96
N LYS A 206 -15.09 -10.51 -22.92
CA LYS A 206 -14.72 -10.49 -24.35
C LYS A 206 -13.43 -9.69 -24.61
N ARG A 207 -13.18 -8.65 -23.81
CA ARG A 207 -12.03 -7.75 -23.96
C ARG A 207 -10.87 -8.03 -23.00
N ARG A 208 -10.98 -9.05 -22.14
CA ARG A 208 -9.99 -9.41 -21.12
C ARG A 208 -9.58 -8.23 -20.22
N VAL A 209 -10.54 -7.36 -19.89
CA VAL A 209 -10.33 -6.22 -18.98
C VAL A 209 -11.23 -6.35 -17.75
N PRO A 210 -10.88 -5.74 -16.60
CA PRO A 210 -11.78 -5.68 -15.46
C PRO A 210 -13.09 -4.95 -15.79
N ALA A 211 -14.23 -5.41 -15.23
CA ALA A 211 -15.56 -4.87 -15.56
C ALA A 211 -15.72 -3.38 -15.28
N TYR A 212 -15.09 -2.85 -14.23
CA TYR A 212 -15.14 -1.43 -13.89
C TYR A 212 -14.52 -0.52 -14.98
N VAL A 213 -13.63 -1.06 -15.82
CA VAL A 213 -13.03 -0.32 -16.95
C VAL A 213 -14.07 -0.03 -18.04
N ILE A 214 -15.07 -0.90 -18.19
CA ILE A 214 -16.19 -0.68 -19.10
C ILE A 214 -17.08 0.45 -18.53
N PHE A 215 -17.72 0.21 -17.39
CA PHE A 215 -18.47 1.21 -16.62
C PHE A 215 -18.37 0.95 -15.12
N HIS A 216 -18.37 2.01 -14.32
CA HIS A 216 -18.48 1.90 -12.86
C HIS A 216 -19.92 1.58 -12.45
N ASP A 217 -20.12 1.01 -11.26
CA ASP A 217 -21.46 0.67 -10.75
C ASP A 217 -22.36 1.91 -10.67
N LYS A 218 -21.82 3.09 -10.31
CA LYS A 218 -22.56 4.35 -10.27
C LYS A 218 -23.25 4.67 -11.60
N THR A 219 -22.57 4.46 -12.73
CA THR A 219 -23.14 4.69 -14.07
C THR A 219 -24.24 3.69 -14.40
N LEU A 220 -24.11 2.43 -13.98
CA LEU A 220 -25.16 1.42 -14.20
C LEU A 220 -26.39 1.68 -13.33
N ILE A 221 -26.20 2.15 -12.09
CA ILE A 221 -27.30 2.57 -11.20
C ILE A 221 -28.06 3.74 -11.83
N GLU A 222 -27.34 4.73 -12.35
CA GLU A 222 -27.95 5.90 -12.98
C GLU A 222 -28.69 5.53 -14.28
N LEU A 223 -28.16 4.60 -15.08
CA LEU A 223 -28.86 4.02 -16.24
C LEU A 223 -30.13 3.28 -15.84
N ALA A 224 -30.08 2.48 -14.77
CA ALA A 224 -31.24 1.76 -14.27
C ALA A 224 -32.34 2.71 -13.79
N SER A 225 -31.96 3.81 -13.11
CA SER A 225 -32.93 4.81 -12.64
C SER A 225 -33.50 5.71 -13.75
N ARG A 226 -32.67 6.08 -14.75
CA ARG A 226 -33.10 7.02 -15.82
C ARG A 226 -33.78 6.33 -17.00
N ARG A 227 -33.47 5.06 -17.25
CA ARG A 227 -34.01 4.24 -18.35
C ARG A 227 -34.02 4.98 -19.71
N PRO A 228 -32.87 5.50 -20.18
CA PRO A 228 -32.79 6.22 -21.45
C PRO A 228 -33.26 5.35 -22.61
N GLN A 229 -33.94 5.98 -23.58
CA GLN A 229 -34.55 5.31 -24.74
C GLN A 229 -33.74 5.48 -26.02
N SER A 230 -32.73 6.35 -25.98
CA SER A 230 -31.91 6.70 -27.13
C SER A 230 -30.45 6.82 -26.74
N ILE A 231 -29.57 6.76 -27.74
CA ILE A 231 -28.13 6.93 -27.55
C ILE A 231 -27.82 8.35 -27.06
N GLU A 232 -28.61 9.31 -27.51
CA GLU A 232 -28.55 10.72 -27.13
C GLU A 232 -28.87 10.88 -25.64
N GLU A 233 -29.93 10.25 -25.12
CA GLU A 233 -30.28 10.30 -23.69
C GLU A 233 -29.22 9.61 -22.80
N MET A 234 -28.51 8.60 -23.32
CA MET A 234 -27.42 7.97 -22.58
C MET A 234 -26.22 8.91 -22.36
N LEU A 235 -26.03 9.94 -23.19
CA LEU A 235 -24.95 10.92 -22.99
C LEU A 235 -25.18 11.84 -21.79
N GLU A 236 -26.43 11.94 -21.31
CA GLU A 236 -26.78 12.74 -20.13
C GLU A 236 -26.46 12.03 -18.80
N VAL A 237 -26.01 10.76 -18.87
CA VAL A 237 -25.66 9.93 -17.71
C VAL A 237 -24.20 10.13 -17.32
N ASN A 238 -23.95 10.41 -16.04
CA ASN A 238 -22.59 10.64 -15.56
C ASN A 238 -21.69 9.39 -15.73
N GLY A 239 -20.56 9.59 -16.41
CA GLY A 239 -19.58 8.54 -16.69
C GLY A 239 -19.75 7.85 -18.05
N ILE A 240 -20.70 8.30 -18.87
CA ILE A 240 -20.83 7.94 -20.28
C ILE A 240 -20.27 9.07 -21.15
N GLY A 241 -19.13 8.83 -21.79
CA GLY A 241 -18.58 9.73 -22.80
C GLY A 241 -18.69 9.12 -24.20
N GLU A 242 -18.57 9.95 -25.24
CA GLU A 242 -18.74 9.55 -26.65
C GLU A 242 -17.95 8.30 -27.05
N SER A 243 -16.71 8.16 -26.55
CA SER A 243 -15.84 7.01 -26.85
C SER A 243 -16.38 5.70 -26.27
N LYS A 244 -17.01 5.75 -25.08
CA LYS A 244 -17.64 4.57 -24.45
C LYS A 244 -18.99 4.27 -25.10
N LEU A 245 -19.74 5.32 -25.42
CA LEU A 245 -21.03 5.24 -26.11
C LEU A 245 -20.88 4.51 -27.46
N LYS A 246 -19.91 4.91 -28.30
CA LYS A 246 -19.62 4.25 -29.58
C LYS A 246 -19.27 2.77 -29.45
N LYS A 247 -18.69 2.36 -28.31
CA LYS A 247 -18.18 0.99 -28.10
C LYS A 247 -19.16 0.06 -27.39
N PHE A 248 -20.03 0.62 -26.55
CA PHE A 248 -20.83 -0.13 -25.58
C PHE A 248 -22.29 0.35 -25.48
N GLY A 249 -22.62 1.52 -26.07
CA GLY A 249 -23.92 2.18 -25.94
C GLY A 249 -25.06 1.30 -26.45
N HIS A 250 -24.98 0.82 -27.69
CA HIS A 250 -26.00 -0.07 -28.27
C HIS A 250 -26.26 -1.31 -27.39
N THR A 251 -25.22 -2.00 -26.94
CA THR A 251 -25.37 -3.21 -26.10
C THR A 251 -26.08 -2.94 -24.76
N LEU A 252 -25.89 -1.76 -24.17
CA LEU A 252 -26.60 -1.40 -22.94
C LEU A 252 -28.01 -0.90 -23.24
N LEU A 253 -28.21 -0.17 -24.34
CA LEU A 253 -29.52 0.30 -24.78
C LEU A 253 -30.45 -0.88 -25.08
N ASP A 254 -29.95 -1.92 -25.77
CA ASP A 254 -30.71 -3.15 -26.04
C ASP A 254 -31.21 -3.81 -24.76
N VAL A 255 -30.39 -3.82 -23.70
CA VAL A 255 -30.75 -4.38 -22.38
C VAL A 255 -31.81 -3.52 -21.68
N ILE A 256 -31.74 -2.20 -21.81
CA ILE A 256 -32.70 -1.27 -21.22
C ILE A 256 -34.05 -1.37 -21.92
N LEU A 257 -34.06 -1.49 -23.25
CA LEU A 257 -35.27 -1.64 -24.04
C LEU A 257 -35.93 -3.00 -23.79
N ALA A 258 -35.14 -4.09 -23.77
CA ALA A 258 -35.66 -5.44 -23.50
C ALA A 258 -36.27 -5.60 -22.10
N ASP A 259 -35.76 -4.87 -21.08
CA ASP A 259 -36.34 -4.89 -19.73
C ASP A 259 -37.69 -4.17 -19.62
N ARG A 260 -38.08 -3.38 -20.62
CA ARG A 260 -39.40 -2.71 -20.66
C ARG A 260 -40.49 -3.57 -21.30
N ASP A 261 -40.09 -4.52 -22.13
CA ASP A 261 -41.02 -5.43 -22.84
C ASP A 261 -41.33 -6.71 -22.03
N ASP A 262 -40.63 -6.91 -20.90
CA ASP A 262 -40.85 -7.94 -19.86
C ASP A 262 -41.77 -7.41 -18.74
#